data_AF-A0A1G2ZTF6-F1
#
_entry.id   AF-A0A1G2ZTF6-F1
#
_cell.length_a   1.000
_cell.length_b   1.000
_cell.length_c   1.000
_cell.angle_alpha   90.00
_cell.angle_beta   90.00
_cell.angle_gamma   90.00
#
_symmetry.space_group_name_H-M   'P 1'
#
loop_
_entity.id
_entity.type
_entity.pdbx_description
1 polymer ?
#
loop_
_entity_poly.entity_id
_entity_poly.type
_entity_poly.pdbx_seq_one_letter_code
_entity_poly.pdbx_strand_id
1 'polypeptide(L)' 'MALTRKKSKKETVTFPLSVFETADTKEDLEDWLLSQNPEFINKMRKTREEDKQGKEKDWQVLKEELCIK' A
#
# COMPACT_ATOMS: atom_id res chain seq x y z
N MET A 1 -3.20 -36.42 12.12
CA MET A 1 -3.90 -35.18 11.74
C MET A 1 -3.25 -34.64 10.48
N ALA A 2 -3.95 -34.67 9.35
CA ALA A 2 -3.40 -34.22 8.06
C ALA A 2 -3.42 -32.69 7.99
N LEU A 3 -2.25 -32.06 7.83
CA LEU A 3 -2.12 -30.63 7.58
C LEU A 3 -2.66 -30.33 6.18
N THR A 4 -3.90 -29.86 6.09
CA THR A 4 -4.49 -29.39 4.84
C THR A 4 -3.80 -28.08 4.45
N ARG A 5 -2.94 -28.13 3.41
CA ARG A 5 -2.41 -26.91 2.77
C ARG A 5 -3.58 -26.09 2.24
N LYS A 6 -3.90 -24.98 2.92
CA LYS A 6 -4.83 -23.96 2.44
C LYS A 6 -4.26 -23.43 1.12
N LYS A 7 -4.86 -23.77 -0.02
CA LYS A 7 -4.52 -23.17 -1.32
C LYS A 7 -4.78 -21.67 -1.19
N SER A 8 -3.73 -20.87 -1.03
CA SER A 8 -3.83 -19.42 -1.16
C SER A 8 -4.36 -19.13 -2.56
N LYS A 9 -5.46 -18.38 -2.65
CA LYS A 9 -5.89 -17.82 -3.93
C LYS A 9 -4.70 -17.01 -4.44
N LYS A 10 -4.22 -17.32 -5.65
CA LYS A 10 -3.20 -16.49 -6.28
C LYS A 10 -3.85 -15.13 -6.52
N GLU A 11 -3.50 -14.15 -5.70
CA GLU A 11 -3.89 -12.75 -5.89
C GLU A 11 -3.21 -12.31 -7.18
N THR A 12 -3.95 -12.42 -8.27
CA THR A 12 -3.46 -12.12 -9.61
C THR A 12 -4.05 -10.77 -9.96
N VAL A 13 -3.21 -9.76 -10.11
CA VAL A 13 -3.64 -8.41 -10.48
C VAL A 13 -3.47 -8.24 -11.98
N THR A 14 -4.51 -7.72 -12.62
CA THR A 14 -4.49 -7.38 -14.05
C THR A 14 -4.26 -5.89 -14.18
N PHE A 15 -3.37 -5.50 -15.08
CA PHE A 15 -3.06 -4.10 -15.35
C PHE A 15 -2.92 -3.86 -16.85
N PRO A 16 -3.15 -2.61 -17.32
CA PRO A 16 -3.06 -2.28 -18.73
C PRO A 16 -1.64 -2.47 -19.27
N LEU A 17 -1.53 -2.87 -20.55
CA LEU A 17 -0.23 -2.97 -21.22
C LEU A 17 0.51 -1.63 -21.28
N SER A 18 -0.22 -0.52 -21.40
CA SER A 18 0.38 0.81 -21.36
C SER A 18 1.13 1.08 -20.06
N VAL A 19 0.64 0.56 -18.92
CA VAL A 19 1.32 0.70 -17.61
C VAL A 19 2.58 -0.15 -17.58
N PHE A 20 2.54 -1.35 -18.17
CA PHE A 20 3.74 -2.18 -18.33
C PHE A 20 4.81 -1.50 -19.18
N GLU A 21 4.41 -0.87 -20.27
CA GLU A 21 5.31 -0.17 -21.18
C GLU A 21 5.94 1.08 -20.56
N THR A 22 5.24 1.73 -19.62
CA THR A 22 5.73 2.94 -18.94
C THR A 22 6.49 2.67 -17.64
N ALA A 23 6.39 1.46 -17.09
CA ALA A 23 7.06 1.12 -15.84
C ALA A 23 8.47 0.61 -16.14
N ASP A 24 9.47 1.39 -15.78
CA ASP A 24 10.88 1.01 -15.97
C ASP A 24 11.34 0.05 -14.86
N THR A 25 10.73 0.15 -13.68
CA THR A 25 11.10 -0.63 -12.49
C THR A 25 9.91 -1.33 -11.83
N LYS A 26 10.24 -2.32 -10.98
CA LYS A 26 9.24 -2.97 -10.10
C LYS A 26 8.58 -1.97 -9.16
N GLU A 27 9.32 -0.97 -8.71
CA GLU A 27 8.85 0.08 -7.81
C GLU A 27 7.76 0.92 -8.48
N ASP A 28 7.92 1.25 -9.78
CA ASP A 28 6.90 1.99 -10.54
C ASP A 28 5.57 1.22 -10.63
N LEU A 29 5.62 -0.10 -10.78
CA LEU A 29 4.43 -0.95 -10.78
C LEU A 29 3.78 -1.01 -9.39
N GLU A 30 4.57 -1.06 -8.33
CA GLU A 30 4.08 -1.03 -6.95
C GLU A 30 3.42 0.31 -6.61
N ASP A 31 4.02 1.42 -7.01
CA ASP A 31 3.46 2.76 -6.87
C ASP A 31 2.16 2.92 -7.66
N TRP A 32 2.13 2.40 -8.90
CA TRP A 32 0.90 2.37 -9.67
C TRP A 32 -0.19 1.56 -8.95
N LEU A 33 0.13 0.36 -8.45
CA LEU A 33 -0.83 -0.47 -7.70
C LEU A 33 -1.36 0.25 -6.44
N LEU A 34 -0.49 0.95 -5.70
CA LEU A 34 -0.88 1.75 -4.55
C LEU A 34 -1.77 2.92 -4.94
N SER A 35 -1.50 3.55 -6.09
CA SER A 35 -2.35 4.64 -6.61
C SER A 35 -3.78 4.19 -6.93
N GLN A 36 -3.96 2.92 -7.28
CA GLN A 36 -5.27 2.33 -7.56
C GLN A 36 -6.03 1.91 -6.29
N ASN A 37 -5.39 1.93 -5.10
CA ASN A 37 -6.04 1.56 -3.85
C ASN A 37 -6.74 2.78 -3.20
N PRO A 38 -8.07 2.89 -3.28
CA PRO A 38 -8.80 4.05 -2.76
C PRO A 38 -8.69 4.19 -1.24
N GLU A 39 -8.60 3.08 -0.50
CA GLU A 39 -8.45 3.10 0.96
C GLU A 39 -7.11 3.72 1.36
N PHE A 40 -6.04 3.35 0.66
CA PHE A 40 -4.72 3.90 0.86
C PHE A 40 -4.70 5.41 0.55
N ILE A 41 -5.24 5.82 -0.60
CA ILE A 41 -5.31 7.24 -0.99
C ILE A 41 -6.14 8.06 0.00
N ASN A 42 -7.27 7.54 0.47
CA ASN A 42 -8.07 8.22 1.48
C ASN A 42 -7.33 8.37 2.82
N LYS A 43 -6.57 7.35 3.23
CA LYS A 43 -5.71 7.43 4.42
C LYS A 43 -4.66 8.52 4.25
N MET A 44 -3.96 8.57 3.13
CA MET A 44 -2.94 9.59 2.85
C MET A 44 -3.52 11.02 2.81
N ARG A 45 -4.72 11.20 2.23
CA ARG A 45 -5.42 12.50 2.24
C ARG A 45 -5.75 12.95 3.65
N LYS A 46 -6.26 12.04 4.48
CA LYS A 46 -6.59 12.31 5.88
C LYS A 46 -5.35 12.71 6.68
N THR A 47 -4.25 11.96 6.55
CA THR A 47 -2.98 12.31 7.19
C THR A 47 -2.52 13.70 6.80
N ARG A 48 -2.59 14.04 5.49
CA ARG A 48 -2.22 15.38 5.01
C ARG A 48 -3.08 16.50 5.61
N GLU A 49 -4.37 16.26 5.85
CA GLU A 49 -5.24 17.22 6.53
C GLU A 49 -4.91 17.37 8.01
N GLU A 50 -4.56 16.28 8.69
CA GLU A 50 -4.11 16.28 10.08
C GLU A 50 -2.78 17.05 10.23
N ASP A 51 -1.82 16.84 9.33
CA ASP A 51 -0.55 17.57 9.30
C ASP A 51 -0.76 19.07 9.12
N LYS A 52 -1.65 19.48 8.21
CA LYS A 52 -2.02 20.90 8.02
C LYS A 52 -2.65 21.51 9.26
N GLN A 53 -3.34 20.71 10.07
CA GLN A 53 -3.96 21.14 11.33
C GLN A 53 -2.98 21.11 12.50
N GLY A 54 -1.72 20.69 12.29
CA GLY A 54 -0.73 20.51 13.34
C GLY A 54 -1.04 19.33 14.27
N LYS A 55 -1.88 18.39 13.83
CA LYS A 55 -2.22 17.15 14.55
C LYS A 55 -1.34 16.00 14.05
N GLU A 56 -0.04 16.24 14.02
CA GLU A 56 0.92 15.22 13.62
C GLU A 56 0.87 14.06 14.62
N LYS A 57 0.78 12.84 14.13
CA LYS A 57 0.96 11.66 14.97
C LYS A 57 2.43 11.55 15.33
N ASP A 58 2.72 11.30 16.60
CA ASP A 58 4.10 11.05 17.04
C ASP A 58 4.71 9.90 16.23
N TRP A 59 5.89 10.18 15.67
CA TRP A 59 6.65 9.24 14.85
C TRP A 59 7.00 7.96 15.60
N GLN A 60 7.21 8.03 16.93
CA GLN A 60 7.46 6.83 17.73
C GLN A 60 6.23 5.91 17.77
N VAL A 61 5.04 6.47 17.94
CA VAL A 61 3.77 5.71 17.96
C VAL A 61 3.48 5.12 16.58
N LEU A 62 3.74 5.87 15.50
CA LEU A 62 3.59 5.38 14.12
C LEU A 62 4.55 4.23 13.79
N LYS A 63 5.79 4.27 14.28
CA LYS A 63 6.76 3.19 14.09
C LYS A 63 6.28 1.88 14.72
N GLU A 64 5.72 1.96 15.92
CA GLU A 64 5.15 0.81 16.62
C GLU A 64 3.92 0.25 15.87
N GLU A 65 3.02 1.11 15.39
CA GLU A 65 1.84 0.70 14.59
C GLU A 65 2.23 0.02 13.26
N LEU A 66 3.29 0.51 12.61
CA LEU A 66 3.76 0.00 11.32
C LEU A 66 4.75 -1.18 11.45
N CYS A 67 5.08 -1.59 12.68
CA CYS A 67 6.07 -2.63 12.98
C CYS A 67 7.43 -2.38 12.31
N ILE A 68 7.82 -1.11 12.17
CA ILE A 68 9.12 -0.72 11.57
C ILE A 68 10.15 -0.72 12.69
N LYS A 69 11.16 -1.59 12.59
CA LYS A 69 12.28 -1.68 13.53
C LYS A 69 13.33 -0.60 13.28
#